data_AF-A0A3R7QBD9-F1
#
_entry.id   AF-A0A3R7QBD9-F1
#
_cell.length_a   1.000
_cell.length_b   1.000
_cell.length_c   1.000
_cell.angle_alpha   90.00
_cell.angle_beta   90.00
_cell.angle_gamma   90.00
#
_symmetry.space_group_name_H-M   'P 1'
#
loop_
_entity.id
_entity.type
_entity.pdbx_description
1 polymer ?
#
loop_
_entity_poly.entity_id
_entity_poly.type
_entity_poly.pdbx_seq_one_letter_code
_entity_poly.pdbx_strand_id
1 'polypeptide(L)'
;MADVDYSKIGEDLEKQELDAPNGVPPAHVYEQLLAIYLLQNDLTGAKFLWKRIPASTKTATPELGLIWAVGQNLWQRDLPAVYTALKQEWSPTVKDIMKAVHDHVRQRALDLALIPPLVQKISLS
;
A
#
# COMPACT_ATOMS: atom_id res chain seq x y z
N MET A 1 -1.27 8.26 -20.28
CA MET A 1 -0.86 8.90 -19.02
C MET A 1 0.51 8.36 -18.71
N ALA A 2 1.51 9.23 -18.47
CA ALA A 2 2.86 8.76 -18.15
C ALA A 2 2.77 7.79 -16.96
N ASP A 3 3.29 6.59 -17.14
CA ASP A 3 3.35 5.58 -16.10
C ASP A 3 4.24 6.15 -15.00
N VAL A 4 3.62 6.62 -13.90
CA VAL A 4 4.36 7.10 -12.75
C VAL A 4 5.05 5.88 -12.18
N ASP A 5 6.36 5.79 -12.33
CA ASP A 5 7.13 4.68 -11.81
C ASP A 5 7.25 4.79 -10.29
N TYR A 6 6.21 4.31 -9.60
CA TYR A 6 6.15 4.28 -8.14
C TYR A 6 7.25 3.40 -7.53
N SER A 7 7.87 2.51 -8.30
CA SER A 7 9.00 1.70 -7.83
C SER A 7 10.21 2.60 -7.61
N LYS A 8 10.53 3.43 -8.60
CA LYS A 8 11.63 4.39 -8.52
C LYS A 8 11.41 5.44 -7.42
N ILE A 9 10.17 5.91 -7.26
CA ILE A 9 9.80 6.82 -6.16
C ILE A 9 10.01 6.13 -4.80
N GLY A 10 9.62 4.86 -4.68
CA GLY A 10 9.86 4.06 -3.48
C GLY A 10 11.34 3.95 -3.13
N GLU A 11 12.20 3.60 -4.10
CA GLU A 11 13.65 3.49 -3.91
C GLU A 11 14.29 4.82 -3.46
N ASP A 12 13.86 5.93 -4.04
CA ASP A 12 14.37 7.26 -3.66
C ASP A 12 13.92 7.67 -2.25
N LEU A 13 12.68 7.32 -1.86
CA LEU A 13 12.20 7.55 -0.50
C LEU A 13 12.88 6.62 0.52
N GLU A 14 13.20 5.37 0.16
CA GLU A 14 13.98 4.46 1.01
C GLU A 14 15.39 5.02 1.25
N LYS A 15 16.04 5.55 0.21
CA LYS A 15 17.35 6.23 0.37
C LYS A 15 17.23 7.44 1.28
N GLN A 16 16.19 8.26 1.13
CA GLN A 16 15.95 9.40 2.02
C GLN A 16 15.69 8.99 3.47
N GLU A 17 15.06 7.84 3.70
CA GLU A 17 14.88 7.28 5.05
C GLU A 17 16.22 6.84 5.64
N LEU A 18 17.09 6.22 4.85
CA LEU A 18 18.42 5.75 5.28
C LEU A 18 19.42 6.90 5.48
N ASP A 19 19.38 7.92 4.63
CA ASP A 19 20.27 9.09 4.67
C ASP A 19 19.80 10.17 5.66
N ALA A 20 18.67 9.96 6.35
CA ALA A 20 18.13 10.93 7.29
C ALA A 20 19.16 11.21 8.42
N PRO A 21 19.58 12.47 8.63
CA PRO A 21 20.69 12.82 9.53
C PRO A 21 20.47 12.47 11.01
N ASN A 22 19.24 12.12 11.40
CA ASN A 22 18.88 11.65 12.75
C ASN A 22 18.27 10.23 12.76
N GLY A 23 18.31 9.50 11.63
CA GLY A 23 17.67 8.19 11.47
C GLY A 23 16.13 8.22 11.51
N VAL A 24 15.52 9.40 11.45
CA VAL A 24 14.06 9.60 11.40
C VAL A 24 13.75 10.63 10.31
N PRO A 25 13.35 10.21 9.09
CA PRO A 25 12.85 11.12 8.07
C PRO A 25 11.51 11.78 8.47
N PRO A 26 11.08 12.79 7.70
CA PRO A 26 9.77 13.42 7.88
C PRO A 26 8.60 12.41 7.79
N ALA A 27 7.51 12.67 8.51
CA ALA A 27 6.33 11.80 8.53
C ALA A 27 5.76 11.49 7.12
N HIS A 28 5.76 12.47 6.22
CA HIS A 28 5.26 12.31 4.86
C HIS A 28 6.05 11.31 4.01
N VAL A 29 7.32 11.05 4.35
CA VAL A 29 8.15 10.03 3.69
C VAL A 29 7.65 8.64 4.06
N TYR A 30 7.35 8.41 5.34
CA TYR A 30 6.79 7.15 5.80
C TYR A 30 5.40 6.87 5.25
N GLU A 31 4.55 7.91 5.16
CA GLU A 31 3.21 7.78 4.58
C GLU A 31 3.27 7.35 3.11
N GLN A 32 4.11 8.01 2.31
CA GLN A 32 4.30 7.67 0.90
C GLN A 32 4.93 6.29 0.73
N LEU A 33 6.00 5.97 1.48
CA LEU A 33 6.64 4.65 1.44
C LEU A 33 5.65 3.53 1.74
N LEU A 34 4.88 3.70 2.81
CA LEU A 34 3.90 2.69 3.20
C LEU A 34 2.84 2.52 2.12
N ALA A 35 2.32 3.61 1.56
CA ALA A 35 1.34 3.57 0.47
C ALA A 35 1.91 2.91 -0.80
N ILE A 36 3.18 3.16 -1.13
CA ILE A 36 3.87 2.54 -2.27
C ILE A 36 4.02 1.03 -2.06
N TYR A 37 4.40 0.57 -0.87
CA TYR A 37 4.46 -0.86 -0.59
C TYR A 37 3.08 -1.53 -0.74
N LEU A 38 2.00 -0.86 -0.31
CA LEU A 38 0.64 -1.36 -0.55
C LEU A 38 0.30 -1.46 -2.05
N LEU A 39 0.73 -0.47 -2.83
CA LEU A 39 0.53 -0.45 -4.28
C LEU A 39 1.27 -1.59 -4.98
N GLN A 40 2.52 -1.85 -4.58
CA GLN A 40 3.33 -2.96 -5.07
C GLN A 40 2.86 -4.32 -4.54
N ASN A 41 1.86 -4.34 -3.65
CA ASN A 41 1.39 -5.53 -2.94
C ASN A 41 2.51 -6.22 -2.12
N ASP A 42 3.55 -5.48 -1.74
CA ASP A 42 4.57 -5.95 -0.80
C ASP A 42 4.14 -5.64 0.63
N LEU A 43 3.18 -6.44 1.11
CA LEU A 43 2.67 -6.33 2.47
C LEU A 43 3.75 -6.68 3.52
N THR A 44 4.77 -7.45 3.12
CA THR A 44 5.86 -7.85 4.00
C THR A 44 6.81 -6.67 4.23
N GLY A 45 7.22 -5.99 3.16
CA GLY A 45 7.96 -4.72 3.23
C GLY A 45 7.22 -3.68 4.06
N ALA A 46 5.92 -3.49 3.81
CA ALA A 46 5.07 -2.60 4.60
C ALA A 46 5.10 -2.93 6.11
N LYS A 47 5.05 -4.22 6.47
CA LYS A 47 5.11 -4.68 7.87
C LYS A 47 6.47 -4.41 8.52
N PHE A 48 7.55 -4.63 7.77
CA PHE A 48 8.90 -4.33 8.26
C PHE A 48 9.08 -2.83 8.46
N LEU A 49 8.63 -2.01 7.51
CA LEU A 49 8.62 -0.56 7.65
C LEU A 49 7.82 -0.14 8.89
N TRP A 50 6.58 -0.61 9.05
CA TRP A 50 5.74 -0.29 10.21
C TRP A 50 6.41 -0.62 11.55
N LYS A 51 7.18 -1.70 11.63
CA LYS A 51 7.95 -2.03 12.84
C LYS A 51 9.13 -1.09 13.10
N ARG A 52 9.78 -0.57 12.05
CA ARG A 52 10.90 0.37 12.15
C ARG A 52 10.46 1.76 12.58
N ILE A 53 9.24 2.17 12.23
CA ILE A 53 8.74 3.51 12.54
C ILE A 53 8.61 3.69 14.06
N PRO A 54 9.23 4.75 14.65
CA PRO A 54 9.13 5.06 16.07
C PRO A 54 7.68 5.31 16.52
N ALA A 55 7.37 4.97 17.77
CA ALA A 55 6.04 5.21 18.34
C ALA A 55 5.65 6.70 18.34
N SER A 56 6.62 7.60 18.55
CA SER A 56 6.45 9.05 18.49
C SER A 56 5.90 9.52 17.14
N THR A 57 6.42 8.99 16.03
CA THR A 57 5.95 9.30 14.68
C THR A 57 4.54 8.77 14.45
N LYS A 58 4.24 7.54 14.91
CA LYS A 58 2.89 6.95 14.80
C LYS A 58 1.84 7.78 15.54
N THR A 59 2.19 8.32 16.71
CA THR A 59 1.29 9.18 17.50
C THR A 59 1.15 10.57 16.91
N ALA A 60 2.21 11.12 16.29
CA ALA A 60 2.18 12.43 15.66
C ALA A 60 1.41 12.43 14.33
N THR A 61 1.31 11.27 13.68
CA THR A 61 0.80 11.14 12.31
C THR A 61 -0.31 10.08 12.25
N PRO A 62 -1.57 10.48 12.51
CA PRO A 62 -2.69 9.54 12.51
C PRO A 62 -2.97 8.94 11.12
N GLU A 63 -2.68 9.68 10.04
CA GLU A 63 -2.86 9.22 8.67
C GLU A 63 -2.03 7.96 8.36
N LEU A 64 -0.80 7.88 8.87
CA LEU A 64 0.06 6.69 8.77
C LEU A 64 -0.62 5.43 9.34
N GLY A 65 -1.35 5.57 10.45
CA GLY A 65 -2.12 4.48 11.05
C GLY A 65 -3.29 4.04 10.16
N LEU A 66 -3.92 4.97 9.45
CA LEU A 66 -5.00 4.67 8.51
C LEU A 66 -4.47 3.94 7.27
N ILE A 67 -3.32 4.37 6.73
CA ILE A 67 -2.64 3.66 5.62
C ILE A 67 -2.31 2.24 6.06
N TRP A 68 -1.75 2.06 7.27
CA TRP A 68 -1.47 0.73 7.80
C TRP A 68 -2.73 -0.13 7.96
N ALA A 69 -3.85 0.44 8.39
CA ALA A 69 -5.13 -0.27 8.48
C ALA A 69 -5.61 -0.80 7.12
N VAL A 70 -5.43 -0.03 6.03
CA VAL A 70 -5.68 -0.52 4.66
C VAL A 70 -4.79 -1.73 4.36
N GLY A 71 -3.50 -1.67 4.71
CA GLY A 71 -2.57 -2.79 4.57
C GLY A 71 -2.95 -4.03 5.35
N GLN A 72 -3.48 -3.87 6.57
CA GLN A 72 -3.98 -4.98 7.38
C GLN A 72 -5.20 -5.65 6.73
N ASN A 73 -6.15 -4.85 6.22
CA ASN A 73 -7.32 -5.38 5.52
C ASN A 73 -6.91 -6.09 4.21
N LEU A 74 -5.91 -5.56 3.49
CA LEU A 74 -5.32 -6.22 2.32
C LEU A 74 -4.68 -7.56 2.69
N TRP A 75 -3.96 -7.62 3.82
CA TRP A 75 -3.38 -8.86 4.32
C TRP A 75 -4.43 -9.93 4.62
N GLN A 76 -5.57 -9.53 5.21
CA GLN A 76 -6.70 -10.42 5.47
C GLN A 76 -7.52 -10.74 4.21
N ARG A 77 -7.21 -10.09 3.07
CA ARG A 77 -7.99 -10.17 1.82
C ARG A 77 -9.45 -9.74 1.99
N ASP A 78 -9.73 -8.89 2.98
CA ASP A 78 -11.06 -8.33 3.23
C ASP A 78 -11.29 -7.13 2.31
N LEU A 79 -11.67 -7.40 1.06
CA LEU A 79 -11.91 -6.36 0.05
C LEU A 79 -12.96 -5.32 0.50
N PRO A 80 -14.13 -5.69 1.07
CA PRO A 80 -15.08 -4.72 1.62
C PRO A 80 -14.48 -3.77 2.65
N ALA A 81 -13.67 -4.29 3.59
CA ALA A 81 -12.98 -3.46 4.57
C ALA A 81 -11.91 -2.57 3.95
N VAL A 82 -11.19 -3.07 2.93
CA VAL A 82 -10.22 -2.28 2.15
C VAL A 82 -10.92 -1.10 1.46
N TYR A 83 -12.03 -1.33 0.75
CA TYR A 83 -12.77 -0.25 0.10
C TYR A 83 -13.32 0.78 1.09
N THR A 84 -13.77 0.32 2.26
CA THR A 84 -14.24 1.21 3.33
C THR A 84 -13.12 2.08 3.87
N ALA A 85 -11.95 1.49 4.12
CA ALA A 85 -10.77 2.22 4.60
C ALA A 85 -10.18 3.15 3.53
N LEU A 86 -10.30 2.83 2.23
CA LEU A 86 -9.85 3.67 1.13
C LEU A 86 -10.77 4.87 0.85
N LYS A 87 -12.03 4.83 1.27
CA LYS A 87 -13.05 5.85 0.98
C LYS A 87 -12.84 7.18 1.73
N GLN A 88 -11.93 7.22 2.69
CA GLN A 88 -11.61 8.43 3.44
C GLN A 88 -10.83 9.45 2.62
N GLU A 89 -10.73 10.68 3.14
CA GLU A 89 -9.90 11.72 2.53
C GLU A 89 -8.43 11.53 2.89
N TRP A 90 -7.57 11.54 1.88
CA TRP A 90 -6.13 11.39 2.00
C TRP A 90 -5.43 12.72 1.71
N SER A 91 -4.31 12.96 2.38
CA SER A 91 -3.45 14.11 2.10
C SER A 91 -3.00 14.12 0.63
N PRO A 92 -2.80 15.31 0.03
CA PRO A 92 -2.44 15.42 -1.39
C PRO A 92 -1.18 14.63 -1.75
N THR A 93 -0.30 14.41 -0.77
CA THR A 93 0.94 13.64 -0.92
C THR A 93 0.71 12.15 -1.20
N VAL A 94 -0.28 11.53 -0.54
CA VAL A 94 -0.58 10.09 -0.69
C VAL A 94 -1.84 9.82 -1.50
N LYS A 95 -2.65 10.84 -1.77
CA LYS A 95 -3.92 10.74 -2.49
C LYS A 95 -3.80 10.03 -3.83
N ASP A 96 -2.80 10.38 -4.63
CA ASP A 96 -2.60 9.78 -5.95
C ASP A 96 -2.15 8.32 -5.83
N ILE A 97 -1.28 8.00 -4.86
CA ILE A 97 -0.82 6.63 -4.58
C ILE A 97 -1.99 5.77 -4.11
N MET A 98 -2.79 6.26 -3.15
CA MET A 98 -3.93 5.53 -2.60
C MET A 98 -5.04 5.32 -3.64
N LYS A 99 -5.20 6.26 -4.58
CA LYS A 99 -6.07 6.07 -5.74
C LYS A 99 -5.55 4.94 -6.65
N ALA A 100 -4.24 4.91 -6.91
CA ALA A 100 -3.63 3.81 -7.65
C ALA A 100 -3.80 2.46 -6.93
N VAL A 101 -3.66 2.43 -5.59
CA VAL A 101 -3.92 1.23 -4.76
C VAL A 101 -5.36 0.76 -4.95
N HIS A 102 -6.33 1.68 -4.87
CA HIS A 102 -7.74 1.37 -5.07
C HIS A 102 -8.00 0.76 -6.46
N ASP A 103 -7.45 1.34 -7.52
CA ASP A 103 -7.62 0.85 -8.88
C ASP A 103 -6.95 -0.52 -9.06
N HIS A 104 -5.79 -0.75 -8.46
CA HIS A 104 -5.08 -2.03 -8.51
C HIS A 104 -5.84 -3.14 -7.78
N VAL A 105 -6.38 -2.85 -6.59
CA VAL A 105 -7.24 -3.77 -5.82
C VAL A 105 -8.51 -4.13 -6.61
N ARG A 106 -9.12 -3.14 -7.26
CA ARG A 106 -10.29 -3.34 -8.11
C ARG A 106 -9.97 -4.22 -9.31
N GLN A 107 -8.87 -3.98 -10.01
CA GLN A 107 -8.44 -4.80 -11.14
C GLN A 107 -8.21 -6.26 -10.73
N ARG A 108 -7.54 -6.48 -9.60
CA ARG A 108 -7.33 -7.84 -9.05
C ARG A 108 -8.64 -8.55 -8.70
N ALA A 109 -9.58 -7.83 -8.10
CA ALA A 109 -10.90 -8.38 -7.78
C ALA A 109 -11.67 -8.77 -9.05
N LEU A 110 -11.55 -7.98 -10.12
CA LEU A 110 -12.15 -8.27 -11.42
C LEU A 110 -11.47 -9.46 -12.11
N ASP A 111 -10.14 -9.54 -12.11
CA ASP A 111 -9.37 -10.64 -12.70
C ASP A 111 -9.69 -11.97 -12.01
N LEU A 112 -9.79 -11.98 -10.68
CA LEU A 112 -10.21 -13.15 -9.90
C LEU A 112 -11.66 -13.58 -10.22
N ALA A 113 -12.56 -12.62 -10.43
CA ALA A 113 -13.95 -12.90 -10.79
C ALA A 113 -14.13 -13.35 -12.25
N LEU A 114 -13.16 -13.02 -13.13
CA LEU A 114 -13.19 -13.33 -14.55
C LEU A 114 -12.45 -14.62 -14.94
N ILE A 115 -11.89 -15.38 -14.00
CA ILE A 115 -11.38 -16.73 -14.29
C ILE A 115 -12.54 -17.58 -14.81
N PRO A 116 -12.57 -17.96 -16.11
CA PRO A 116 -13.63 -18.82 -16.62
C PRO A 116 -13.47 -20.23 -16.03
N PRO A 117 -14.57 -20.95 -15.73
CA PRO A 117 -14.56 -22.30 -15.12
C PRO A 117 -13.98 -23.43 -16.01
N LEU A 118 -13.06 -23.11 -16.93
CA LEU A 118 -12.51 -24.09 -17.88
C LEU A 118 -11.24 -24.81 -17.38
N VAL A 119 -10.71 -24.46 -16.20
CA VAL A 119 -9.59 -25.19 -15.56
C VAL A 119 -10.09 -26.25 -14.55
N GLN A 120 -11.34 -26.70 -14.65
CA GLN A 120 -11.85 -27.84 -13.87
C GLN A 120 -12.08 -29.12 -14.70
N LYS A 121 -11.98 -29.08 -16.04
CA LYS A 121 -12.29 -30.25 -16.89
C LYS A 121 -11.09 -31.12 -17.31
N ILE A 122 -9.86 -30.80 -16.91
CA ILE A 122 -8.67 -31.60 -17.29
C ILE A 122 -8.30 -32.68 -16.22
N SER A 123 -9.16 -32.94 -15.23
CA SER A 123 -8.94 -34.02 -14.25
C SER A 123 -9.99 -35.15 -14.31
N LEU A 124 -10.68 -35.32 -15.43
CA LEU A 124 -11.55 -36.47 -15.70
C LEU A 124 -11.40 -36.90 -17.16
N SER A 125 -10.28 -37.56 -17.49
CA SER A 125 -10.11 -38.38 -18.69
C SER A 125 -9.04 -39.42 -18.42
#